data_AF-A0A2E8F5N8-F1
#
_entry.id   AF-A0A2E8F5N8-F1
#
_cell.length_a   1.000
_cell.length_b   1.000
_cell.length_c   1.000
_cell.angle_alpha   90.00
_cell.angle_beta   90.00
_cell.angle_gamma   90.00
#
_symmetry.space_group_name_H-M   'P 1'
#
loop_
_entity.id
_entity.type
_entity.pdbx_description
1 polymer ?
#
loop_
_entity_poly.entity_id
_entity_poly.type
_entity_poly.pdbx_seq_one_letter_code
_entity_poly.pdbx_strand_id
1 'polypeptide(L)' 'MMKSLMPRWLLGLTAALLLSVHLASAQAQKHSPADLAIGKPAPEISGVDVDGVKFKLSDYRGKVVVLDFWGDW' A
#
# COMPACT_ATOMS: atom_id res chain seq x y z
N MET A 1 32.26 28.68 -24.57
CA MET A 1 31.33 27.86 -25.37
C MET A 1 30.65 26.87 -24.44
N MET A 2 29.32 26.77 -24.49
CA MET A 2 28.44 25.85 -23.74
C MET A 2 28.22 26.07 -22.23
N LYS A 3 27.61 27.22 -21.86
CA LYS A 3 26.92 27.43 -20.57
C LYS A 3 25.40 27.41 -20.80
N SER A 4 24.80 26.22 -20.87
CA SER A 4 23.36 26.04 -20.66
C SER A 4 23.11 24.59 -20.29
N LEU A 5 23.67 24.18 -19.16
CA LEU A 5 23.24 22.97 -18.45
C LEU A 5 22.08 23.41 -17.55
N MET A 6 20.99 22.67 -17.69
CA MET A 6 19.64 23.01 -17.24
C MET A 6 19.59 23.69 -15.88
N PRO A 7 18.72 24.69 -15.72
CA PRO A 7 18.70 25.47 -14.52
C PRO A 7 18.21 24.62 -13.33
N ARG A 8 18.81 24.85 -12.16
CA ARG A 8 18.64 24.01 -10.94
C ARG A 8 17.18 23.87 -10.48
N TRP A 9 16.28 24.75 -10.92
CA TRP A 9 14.84 24.64 -10.66
C TRP A 9 14.15 23.52 -11.46
N LEU A 10 14.69 23.11 -12.62
CA LEU A 10 14.17 21.96 -13.40
C LEU A 10 14.41 20.61 -12.69
N LEU A 11 15.53 20.47 -11.97
CA LEU A 11 15.84 19.29 -11.15
C LEU A 11 14.88 19.12 -9.97
N GLY A 12 14.40 20.24 -9.40
CA GLY A 12 13.37 20.21 -8.36
C GLY A 12 12.01 19.75 -8.89
N LEU A 13 11.64 20.16 -10.11
CA LEU A 13 10.39 19.77 -10.75
C LEU A 13 10.36 18.29 -11.15
N THR A 14 11.47 17.73 -11.63
CA THR A 14 11.54 16.28 -11.93
C THR A 14 11.50 15.43 -10.66
N ALA A 15 12.15 15.86 -9.58
CA ALA A 15 12.07 15.20 -8.28
C ALA A 15 10.63 15.22 -7.71
N ALA A 16 9.92 16.35 -7.85
CA ALA A 16 8.52 16.47 -7.43
C ALA A 16 7.58 15.58 -8.27
N LEU A 17 7.81 15.44 -9.58
CA LEU A 17 7.02 14.56 -10.44
C LEU A 17 7.20 13.08 -10.08
N LEU A 18 8.43 12.65 -9.76
CA LEU A 18 8.72 11.27 -9.33
C LEU A 18 8.08 10.94 -7.97
N LEU A 19 8.06 11.91 -7.05
CA LEU A 19 7.44 11.77 -5.73
C LEU A 19 5.90 11.64 -5.83
N SER A 20 5.29 12.30 -6.81
CA SER A 20 3.84 12.28 -7.04
C SER A 20 3.33 10.91 -7.52
N VAL A 21 4.13 10.17 -8.28
CA VAL A 21 3.75 8.84 -8.81
C VAL A 21 3.67 7.78 -7.71
N HIS A 22 4.42 7.93 -6.61
CA HIS A 22 4.45 6.94 -5.52
C HIS A 22 3.31 7.11 -4.51
N LEU A 23 2.68 8.28 -4.43
CA LEU A 23 1.54 8.51 -3.54
C LEU A 23 0.21 7.98 -4.10
N ALA A 24 0.16 7.71 -5.41
CA ALA A 24 -1.06 7.31 -6.12
C ALA A 24 -1.45 5.83 -5.92
N SER A 25 -0.58 4.98 -5.35
CA SER A 25 -0.87 3.55 -5.15
C SER A 25 -1.66 3.24 -3.86
N ALA A 26 -2.03 4.24 -3.06
CA ALA A 26 -2.76 4.06 -1.80
C ALA A 26 -4.28 4.27 -1.94
N GLN A 27 -4.86 3.99 -3.12
CA GLN A 27 -6.31 3.90 -3.22
C GLN A 27 -6.76 2.54 -2.70
N ALA A 28 -7.06 2.46 -1.40
CA ALA A 28 -7.73 1.30 -0.83
C ALA A 28 -9.05 1.08 -1.59
N GLN A 29 -9.11 0.00 -2.38
CA GLN A 29 -10.33 -0.36 -3.10
C GLN A 29 -11.40 -0.68 -2.06
N LYS A 30 -12.47 0.13 -2.02
CA LYS A 30 -13.60 -0.13 -1.13
C LYS A 30 -14.30 -1.39 -1.61
N HIS A 31 -14.29 -2.43 -0.78
CA HIS A 31 -15.07 -3.64 -1.01
C HIS A 31 -16.54 -3.35 -0.74
N SER A 32 -17.43 -3.86 -1.59
CA SER A 32 -18.86 -3.78 -1.35
C SER A 32 -19.26 -4.73 -0.21
N PRO A 33 -20.40 -4.53 0.47
CA PRO A 33 -20.88 -5.48 1.48
C PRO A 33 -21.06 -6.90 0.93
N ALA A 34 -21.36 -7.05 -0.36
CA ALA A 34 -21.49 -8.35 -1.02
C ALA A 34 -20.16 -9.10 -1.15
N ASP A 35 -19.04 -8.37 -1.19
CA ASP A 35 -17.69 -8.94 -1.26
C ASP A 35 -17.23 -9.47 0.11
N LEU A 36 -17.82 -8.96 1.20
CA LEU A 36 -17.48 -9.30 2.59
C LEU A 36 -18.50 -10.24 3.24
N ALA A 37 -19.27 -10.98 2.44
CA ALA A 37 -20.29 -11.91 2.90
C ALA A 37 -19.74 -13.29 3.29
N ILE A 38 -20.53 -14.07 4.05
CA ILE A 38 -20.20 -15.45 4.42
C ILE A 38 -19.96 -16.30 3.17
N GLY A 39 -18.90 -17.12 3.22
CA GLY A 39 -18.50 -18.01 2.12
C GLY A 39 -17.74 -17.31 0.99
N LYS A 40 -17.58 -15.98 1.03
CA LYS A 40 -16.67 -15.27 0.13
C LYS A 40 -15.23 -15.38 0.63
N PRO A 41 -14.24 -15.44 -0.27
CA PRO A 41 -12.84 -15.31 0.13
C PRO A 41 -12.61 -13.99 0.84
N ALA A 42 -11.91 -14.02 1.99
CA ALA A 42 -11.46 -12.79 2.63
C ALA A 42 -10.53 -12.01 1.67
N PRO A 43 -10.66 -10.67 1.57
CA PRO A 43 -9.75 -9.84 0.81
C PRO A 43 -8.29 -10.04 1.24
N GLU A 44 -7.35 -9.78 0.33
CA GLU A 44 -5.95 -9.81 0.70
C GLU A 44 -5.65 -8.71 1.73
N ILE A 45 -4.97 -9.10 2.80
CA ILE A 45 -4.44 -8.18 3.81
C ILE A 45 -2.95 -8.39 3.79
N SER A 46 -2.20 -7.33 3.51
CA SER A 46 -0.74 -7.35 3.52
C SER A 46 -0.23 -6.18 4.34
N GLY A 47 0.79 -6.43 5.14
CA GLY A 47 1.36 -5.40 5.99
C GLY A 47 2.74 -5.78 6.50
N VAL A 48 3.24 -4.90 7.36
CA VAL A 48 4.44 -5.12 8.16
C VAL A 48 3.98 -5.04 9.61
N ASP A 49 4.32 -6.04 10.41
CA ASP A 49 4.00 -6.03 11.84
C ASP A 49 4.97 -5.14 12.64
N VAL A 50 4.78 -5.10 13.96
CA VAL A 50 5.57 -4.26 14.88
C VAL A 50 7.05 -4.64 14.95
N ASP A 51 7.41 -5.86 14.56
CA ASP A 51 8.77 -6.37 14.53
C ASP A 51 9.42 -6.22 13.13
N GLY A 52 8.71 -5.60 12.18
CA GLY A 52 9.21 -5.41 10.82
C GLY A 52 8.99 -6.62 9.90
N VAL A 53 8.24 -7.64 10.35
CA VAL A 53 7.99 -8.84 9.56
C VAL A 53 6.85 -8.58 8.58
N LYS A 54 7.13 -8.83 7.30
CA LYS A 54 6.10 -8.76 6.25
C LYS A 54 5.19 -9.96 6.36
N PHE A 55 3.88 -9.73 6.26
CA PHE A 55 2.90 -10.79 6.19
C PHE A 55 1.87 -10.51 5.10
N LYS A 56 1.26 -11.58 4.59
CA LYS A 56 0.01 -11.53 3.82
C LYS A 56 -0.97 -12.59 4.33
N LEU A 57 -2.27 -12.33 4.24
CA LEU A 57 -3.30 -13.27 4.70
C LEU A 57 -3.22 -14.60 3.92
N SER A 58 -2.82 -14.56 2.66
CA SER A 58 -2.61 -15.76 1.85
C SER A 58 -1.47 -16.67 2.33
N ASP A 59 -0.56 -16.22 3.20
CA ASP A 59 0.47 -17.09 3.81
C ASP A 59 -0.13 -18.15 4.74
N TYR A 60 -1.37 -17.94 5.22
CA TYR A 60 -2.03 -18.80 6.20
C TYR A 60 -3.00 -19.82 5.58
N ARG A 61 -2.95 -20.03 4.26
CA ARG A 61 -3.78 -21.04 3.59
C ARG A 61 -3.57 -22.43 4.18
N GLY A 62 -4.66 -23.21 4.29
CA GLY A 62 -4.65 -24.52 4.94
C GLY A 62 -4.78 -24.48 6.46
N LYS A 63 -4.86 -23.29 7.08
CA LYS A 63 -5.14 -23.11 8.52
C LYS A 63 -6.52 -22.49 8.72
N VAL A 64 -7.10 -22.72 9.90
CA VAL A 64 -8.23 -21.92 10.40
C VAL A 64 -7.67 -20.61 10.93
N VAL A 65 -8.21 -19.49 10.47
CA VAL A 65 -7.71 -18.13 10.78
C VAL A 65 -8.86 -17.26 11.27
N VAL A 66 -8.62 -16.49 12.32
CA VAL A 66 -9.52 -15.44 12.83
C VAL A 66 -8.78 -14.11 12.73
N LEU A 67 -9.46 -13.09 12.20
CA LEU A 67 -8.96 -11.71 12.15
C LEU A 67 -9.61 -10.93 13.29
N ASP A 68 -8.78 -10.38 14.17
CA ASP A 68 -9.20 -9.56 15.31
C ASP A 68 -8.69 -8.12 15.11
N PHE A 69 -9.62 -7.16 15.07
CA PHE A 69 -9.30 -5.74 14.88
C PHE A 69 -9.45 -5.03 16.21
N TRP A 70 -8.33 -4.56 16.76
CA TRP A 70 -8.28 -3.91 18.08
C TRP A 70 -7.34 -2.70 18.09
N GLY A 71 -7.44 -1.88 19.13
CA GLY A 71 -6.56 -0.73 19.40
C GLY A 71 -6.86 -0.11 20.77
N ASP A 72 -5.93 0.67 21.30
CA ASP A 72 -6.13 1.57 22.44
C ASP A 72 -6.77 2.89 22.00
N TRP A 73 -7.46 3.57 22.92
CA TRP A 73 -8.21 4.81 22.69
C TRP A 73 -7.63 5.95 23.53
#